data_AF-A0A534M4C3-F1
#
_entry.id   AF-A0A534M4C3-F1
#
_cell.length_a   1.000
_cell.length_b   1.000
_cell.length_c   1.000
_cell.angle_alpha   90.00
_cell.angle_beta   90.00
_cell.angle_gamma   90.00
#
_symmetry.space_group_name_H-M   'P 1'
#
loop_
_entity.id
_entity.type
_entity.pdbx_description
1 polymer ?
#
loop_
_entity_poly.entity_id
_entity_poly.type
_entity_poly.pdbx_seq_one_letter_code
_entity_poly.pdbx_strand_id
1 'polypeptide(L)' 'MSRIRARVRRWGSSLGIVVPSEVVKELQLKAGDEAIVEI' A
#
# COMPACT_ATOMS: atom_id res chain seq x y z
N MET A 1 -0.64 -6.20 -15.61
CA MET A 1 -0.20 -5.76 -14.27
C MET A 1 0.25 -4.32 -14.37
N SER A 2 -0.49 -3.39 -13.77
CA SER A 2 -0.11 -1.98 -13.76
C SER A 2 1.00 -1.76 -12.73
N ARG A 3 2.09 -1.10 -13.15
CA ARG A 3 3.20 -0.76 -12.25
C ARG A 3 2.85 0.54 -11.55
N ILE A 4 2.47 0.46 -10.28
CA ILE A 4 2.13 1.63 -9.45
C ILE A 4 3.38 2.19 -8.78
N ARG A 5 3.56 3.52 -8.86
CA ARG A 5 4.59 4.22 -8.10
C ARG A 5 4.09 4.38 -6.66
N ALA A 6 4.69 3.64 -5.74
CA ALA A 6 4.43 3.78 -4.32
C ALA A 6 5.61 4.45 -3.61
N ARG A 7 5.34 5.09 -2.47
CA ARG A 7 6.37 5.69 -1.62
C ARG A 7 6.62 4.79 -0.43
N VAL A 8 7.88 4.42 -0.20
CA VAL A 8 8.29 3.77 1.06
C VAL A 8 8.43 4.85 2.13
N ARG A 9 7.85 4.62 3.31
CA ARG A 9 7.96 5.49 4.49
C ARG A 9 8.35 4.68 5.73
N ARG A 10 8.86 5.38 6.75
CA ARG A 10 9.15 4.81 8.06
C ARG A 10 8.01 5.11 9.03
N TRP A 11 7.53 4.09 9.73
CA TRP A 11 6.54 4.18 10.80
C TRP A 11 7.10 3.51 12.05
N GLY A 12 7.56 4.31 13.02
CA GLY A 12 8.30 3.81 14.18
C GLY A 12 9.56 3.05 13.76
N SER A 13 9.69 1.79 14.19
CA SER A 13 10.78 0.89 13.81
C SER A 13 10.55 0.18 12.46
N SER A 14 9.36 0.31 11.85
CA SER A 14 8.97 -0.42 10.64
C SER A 14 9.02 0.44 9.38
N LEU A 15 9.12 -0.23 8.21
CA LEU A 15 8.87 0.39 6.91
C LEU A 15 7.46 0.05 6.44
N GLY A 16 6.81 1.01 5.77
CA GLY A 16 5.50 0.85 5.16
C GLY A 16 5.51 1.35 3.72
N ILE A 17 4.68 0.72 2.88
CA ILE A 17 4.42 1.17 1.51
C ILE A 17 3.15 2.02 1.55
N VAL A 18 3.22 3.26 1.07
CA VAL A 18 2.05 4.12 0.95
C VAL A 18 1.30 3.73 -0.32
N VAL A 19 0.12 3.13 -0.15
CA VAL A 19 -0.79 2.78 -1.23
C VAL A 19 -1.51 4.06 -1.70
N PRO A 20 -1.45 4.41 -3.01
CA PRO A 20 -2.14 5.58 -3.54
C PRO A 20 -3.66 5.50 -3.32
N SER A 21 -4.29 6.66 -3.14
CA SER A 21 -5.72 6.77 -2.79
C SER A 21 -6.67 6.16 -3.82
N GLU A 22 -6.28 6.20 -5.08
CA GLU A 22 -6.98 5.62 -6.22
C GLU A 22 -7.05 4.10 -6.12
N VAL A 23 -5.94 3.44 -5.74
CA VAL A 23 -5.87 2.00 -5.52
C VAL A 23 -6.68 1.59 -4.30
N VAL A 24 -6.61 2.38 -3.22
CA VAL A 24 -7.43 2.14 -2.01
C VAL A 24 -8.92 2.14 -2.35
N LYS A 25 -9.38 3.09 -3.18
CA LYS A 25 -10.79 3.18 -3.59
C LYS A 25 -11.20 2.05 -4.53
N GLU A 26 -10.37 1.74 -5.52
CA GLU A 26 -10.63 0.69 -6.51
C GLU A 26 -10.74 -0.69 -5.86
N LEU A 27 -9.81 -1.00 -4.94
CA LEU A 27 -9.75 -2.28 -4.24
C LEU A 27 -10.54 -2.28 -2.92
N GLN A 28 -11.18 -1.16 -2.57
CA GLN A 28 -11.94 -0.97 -1.32
C GLN A 28 -11.17 -1.34 -0.04
N LEU A 29 -9.86 -1.06 -0.03
CA LEU A 29 -8.96 -1.38 1.08
C LEU A 29 -9.32 -0.57 2.33
N LYS A 30 -9.19 -1.21 3.48
CA LYS A 30 -9.41 -0.62 4.80
C LYS A 30 -8.19 -0.82 5.69
N ALA A 31 -8.08 0.04 6.70
CA ALA A 31 -7.05 -0.12 7.72
C ALA A 31 -7.27 -1.45 8.46
N GLY A 32 -6.23 -2.27 8.54
CA GLY A 32 -6.28 -3.60 9.14
C GLY A 32 -6.50 -4.74 8.16
N ASP A 33 -6.78 -4.46 6.88
CA ASP A 33 -6.84 -5.50 5.86
C ASP A 33 -5.45 -6.14 5.66
N GLU A 34 -5.43 -7.46 5.49
CA GLU A 34 -4.22 -8.18 5.09
C GLU A 34 -4.06 -8.14 3.57
N ALA A 35 -2.83 -7.97 3.10
CA ALA A 35 -2.50 -7.95 1.68
C ALA A 35 -1.16 -8.64 1.41
N ILE A 36 -1.07 -9.31 0.27
CA ILE A 36 0.17 -9.88 -0.24
C ILE A 36 0.86 -8.82 -1.10
N VAL A 37 2.16 -8.61 -0.86
CA VAL A 37 2.99 -7.72 -1.67
C VAL A 37 3.96 -8.57 -2.47
N GLU A 38 3.83 -8.52 -3.80
CA GLU A 38 4.79 -9.11 -4.75
C GLU A 38 5.75 -8.01 -5.24
N ILE A 39 7.06 -8.26 -5.19
CA ILE A 39 8.14 -7.30 -5.51
C ILE A 39 8.93 -7.78 -6.73
#